data_AF-A0A6P0TLA3-F1
#
_entry.id   AF-A0A6P0TLA3-F1
#
_cell.length_a   1.000
_cell.length_b   1.000
_cell.length_c   1.000
_cell.angle_alpha   90.00
_cell.angle_beta   90.00
_cell.angle_gamma   90.00
#
_symmetry.space_group_name_H-M   'P 1'
#
loop_
_entity.id
_entity.type
_entity.pdbx_description
1 polymer ?
#
loop_
_entity_poly.entity_id
_entity_poly.type
_entity_poly.pdbx_seq_one_letter_code
_entity_poly.pdbx_strand_id
1 'polypeptide(L)'
;MAGLVKKFLAGASVIAGMSAVFGAPAMAATFTTVGGDIILREQVGTSFQITGDLTKLDSILQGDSSNPGDYIELGTKNAKFGSNLLGGVQAQNAQGETVTFTNVTQNIYKSIDWRDEVGRAWFSDAWEQAMEKNSHIGLVSSRNESLFYSIFVDEGGFDIITKPNISYINEVGDDIVVGLAGDLNLGDRFSHPFLSGALDGVQMSGIFAYDINGDDRYAWSSVVTTELSSEIGNFEVVLEGAANGYVSEEVPETSSVEVPETSSVEVPETSSVEVPETSSVEVPETSSVEVPEYSPEDIPEPSTVLGLIAIGGLVAATKRKLQK
;
A
#
# COMPACT_ATOMS: atom_id res chain seq x y z
N MET A 1 26.69 9.79 16.12
CA MET A 1 26.87 8.68 15.19
C MET A 1 25.48 8.16 14.84
N ALA A 2 24.92 8.64 13.74
CA ALA A 2 23.65 8.17 13.19
C ALA A 2 23.97 6.90 12.41
N GLY A 3 23.79 5.75 13.06
CA GLY A 3 24.03 4.45 12.47
C GLY A 3 22.75 3.93 11.84
N LEU A 4 22.87 3.58 10.56
CA LEU A 4 22.09 2.58 9.82
C LEU A 4 20.59 2.54 10.14
N VAL A 5 19.83 3.17 9.28
CA VAL A 5 18.51 2.66 8.98
C VAL A 5 18.56 2.12 7.55
N LYS A 6 18.87 0.83 7.42
CA LYS A 6 18.58 0.08 6.19
C LYS A 6 17.07 -0.18 6.19
N LYS A 7 16.26 0.87 5.95
CA LYS A 7 14.81 0.73 5.77
C LYS A 7 14.59 0.15 4.38
N PHE A 8 14.37 -1.15 4.32
CA PHE A 8 13.71 -1.71 3.15
C PHE A 8 12.26 -1.24 3.19
N LEU A 9 11.87 -0.42 2.21
CA LEU A 9 10.50 0.01 2.00
C LEU A 9 9.85 -0.96 1.01
N ALA A 10 8.94 -1.81 1.47
CA ALA A 10 8.06 -2.57 0.60
C ALA A 10 6.79 -1.73 0.37
N GLY A 11 6.87 -0.75 -0.53
CA GLY A 11 5.74 0.09 -0.94
C GLY A 11 5.20 -0.34 -2.30
N ALA A 12 3.86 -0.37 -2.42
CA ALA A 12 3.05 -0.70 -3.60
C ALA A 12 3.35 -2.04 -4.31
N SER A 13 2.59 -3.08 -3.94
CA SER A 13 2.27 -4.25 -4.76
C SER A 13 3.42 -4.96 -5.50
N VAL A 14 3.88 -6.07 -4.95
CA VAL A 14 3.95 -7.29 -5.76
C VAL A 14 2.71 -8.04 -5.32
N ILE A 15 1.56 -7.82 -5.98
CA ILE A 15 1.09 -8.74 -6.99
C ILE A 15 0.10 -8.02 -7.93
N ALA A 16 0.46 -7.90 -9.21
CA ALA A 16 -0.52 -7.97 -10.29
C ALA A 16 -0.35 -9.35 -10.96
N GLY A 17 -1.08 -10.37 -10.52
CA GLY A 17 -1.13 -11.68 -11.20
C GLY A 17 -1.04 -12.97 -10.37
N MET A 18 -0.80 -12.92 -9.06
CA MET A 18 -0.83 -14.06 -8.11
C MET A 18 -2.08 -14.03 -7.23
N SER A 19 -3.23 -13.60 -7.77
CA SER A 19 -4.55 -13.76 -7.13
C SER A 19 -4.99 -15.24 -7.00
N ALA A 20 -4.04 -16.14 -6.78
CA ALA A 20 -4.24 -17.58 -6.81
C ALA A 20 -3.11 -18.32 -6.08
N VAL A 21 -2.72 -17.92 -4.87
CA VAL A 21 -2.14 -18.92 -3.95
C VAL A 21 -3.29 -19.73 -3.34
N PHE A 22 -4.02 -20.45 -4.20
CA PHE A 22 -4.98 -21.45 -3.76
C PHE A 22 -4.21 -22.51 -2.96
N GLY A 23 -4.43 -22.55 -1.66
CA GLY A 23 -3.87 -23.57 -0.79
C GLY A 23 -2.47 -23.28 -0.23
N ALA A 24 -2.09 -22.00 -0.09
CA ALA A 24 -1.00 -21.64 0.82
C ALA A 24 -1.29 -22.26 2.19
N PRO A 25 -0.40 -23.09 2.77
CA PRO A 25 -0.58 -23.50 4.15
C PRO A 25 -0.48 -22.25 5.03
N ALA A 26 -1.41 -22.14 5.99
CA ALA A 26 -1.26 -21.19 7.08
C ALA A 26 0.11 -21.38 7.74
N MET A 27 0.69 -20.31 8.30
CA MET A 27 1.92 -20.43 9.09
C MET A 27 1.75 -21.59 10.09
N ALA A 28 2.62 -22.59 9.98
CA ALA A 28 2.47 -23.84 10.73
C ALA A 28 2.70 -23.64 12.24
N ALA A 29 3.37 -22.55 12.61
CA ALA A 29 3.63 -22.18 13.99
C ALA A 29 2.44 -21.46 14.65
N THR A 30 2.25 -21.74 15.94
CA THR A 30 1.30 -21.03 16.80
C THR A 30 1.71 -19.57 16.95
N PHE A 31 0.76 -18.66 16.75
CA PHE A 31 0.94 -17.24 16.99
C PHE A 31 0.93 -16.93 18.48
N THR A 32 1.82 -16.05 18.90
CA THR A 32 1.82 -15.47 20.24
C THR A 32 1.76 -13.96 20.17
N THR A 33 1.16 -13.32 21.17
CA THR A 33 1.05 -11.87 21.23
C THR A 33 2.37 -11.22 21.67
N VAL A 34 2.72 -10.09 21.07
CA VAL A 34 3.87 -9.29 21.43
C VAL A 34 3.44 -7.95 22.00
N GLY A 35 3.90 -7.64 23.21
CA GLY A 35 3.73 -6.32 23.84
C GLY A 35 2.30 -6.01 24.29
N GLY A 36 1.77 -4.89 23.82
CA GLY A 36 0.47 -4.32 24.18
C GLY A 36 -0.72 -5.07 23.59
N ASP A 37 -1.90 -4.51 23.84
CA ASP A 37 -3.16 -5.18 23.47
C ASP A 37 -3.31 -5.36 21.95
N ILE A 38 -3.88 -6.48 21.57
CA ILE A 38 -4.49 -6.72 20.26
C ILE A 38 -6.00 -6.88 20.45
N ILE A 39 -6.79 -6.49 19.45
CA ILE A 39 -8.24 -6.72 19.44
C ILE A 39 -8.54 -7.78 18.39
N LEU A 40 -9.28 -8.82 18.76
CA LEU A 40 -9.77 -9.83 17.82
C LEU A 40 -11.15 -9.41 17.32
N ARG A 41 -11.38 -9.53 16.01
CA ARG A 41 -12.62 -9.15 15.32
C ARG A 41 -13.19 -10.34 14.59
N GLU A 42 -14.36 -10.79 15.03
CA GLU A 42 -15.08 -11.92 14.44
C GLU A 42 -16.19 -11.41 13.52
N GLN A 43 -16.28 -11.97 12.31
CA GLN A 43 -17.32 -11.65 11.36
C GLN A 43 -18.66 -12.26 11.83
N VAL A 44 -19.64 -11.40 12.03
CA VAL A 44 -21.01 -11.77 12.38
C VAL A 44 -21.94 -11.15 11.33
N GLY A 45 -22.36 -11.98 10.37
CA GLY A 45 -23.10 -11.53 9.20
C GLY A 45 -22.21 -10.65 8.32
N THR A 46 -22.63 -9.40 8.08
CA THR A 46 -21.89 -8.42 7.27
C THR A 46 -21.07 -7.44 8.12
N SER A 47 -20.89 -7.72 9.41
CA SER A 47 -20.26 -6.82 10.38
C SER A 47 -19.20 -7.54 11.21
N PHE A 48 -18.29 -6.80 11.85
CA PHE A 48 -17.25 -7.37 12.71
C PHE A 48 -17.46 -6.98 14.18
N GLN A 49 -17.44 -7.98 15.06
CA GLN A 49 -17.63 -7.82 16.50
C GLN A 49 -16.33 -8.08 17.26
N ILE A 50 -16.11 -7.35 18.35
CA ILE A 50 -14.93 -7.57 19.20
C ILE A 50 -15.12 -8.86 19.99
N THR A 51 -14.09 -9.72 19.98
CA THR A 51 -13.96 -10.85 20.89
C THR A 51 -12.72 -10.69 21.78
N GLY A 52 -12.83 -11.06 23.05
CA GLY A 52 -11.73 -11.04 24.02
C GLY A 52 -11.05 -12.40 24.19
N ASP A 53 -11.44 -13.40 23.41
CA ASP A 53 -10.95 -14.77 23.52
C ASP A 53 -9.67 -14.98 22.69
N LEU A 54 -8.51 -14.74 23.31
CA LEU A 54 -7.20 -14.92 22.68
C LEU A 54 -6.93 -16.37 22.24
N THR A 55 -7.70 -17.37 22.70
CA THR A 55 -7.55 -18.74 22.22
C THR A 55 -7.94 -18.89 20.75
N LYS A 56 -8.66 -17.91 20.18
CA LYS A 56 -9.00 -17.83 18.77
C LYS A 56 -7.92 -17.22 17.88
N LEU A 57 -6.79 -16.75 18.44
CA LEU A 57 -5.77 -16.03 17.68
C LEU A 57 -5.29 -16.82 16.46
N ASP A 58 -4.92 -18.08 16.66
CA ASP A 58 -4.48 -18.94 15.56
C ASP A 58 -5.58 -19.13 14.52
N SER A 59 -6.83 -19.36 14.96
CA SER A 59 -7.94 -19.60 14.02
C SER A 59 -8.31 -18.36 13.20
N ILE A 60 -8.11 -17.16 13.75
CA ILE A 60 -8.34 -15.92 13.02
C ILE A 60 -7.31 -15.79 11.90
N LEU A 61 -6.04 -16.07 12.17
CA LEU A 61 -4.94 -15.85 11.23
C LEU A 61 -4.73 -16.98 10.21
N GLN A 62 -5.65 -17.95 10.13
CA GLN A 62 -5.57 -19.15 9.27
C GLN A 62 -6.31 -19.01 7.92
N GLY A 63 -6.81 -17.82 7.57
CA GLY A 63 -7.52 -17.55 6.30
C GLY A 63 -6.62 -17.50 5.06
N ASP A 64 -7.21 -17.15 3.92
CA ASP A 64 -6.50 -16.88 2.66
C ASP A 64 -7.18 -15.77 1.86
N SER A 65 -6.66 -15.42 0.68
CA SER A 65 -7.22 -14.34 -0.14
C SER A 65 -8.66 -14.58 -0.60
N SER A 66 -9.12 -15.83 -0.68
CA SER A 66 -10.48 -16.19 -1.10
C SER A 66 -11.45 -16.28 0.08
N ASN A 67 -10.97 -16.70 1.25
CA ASN A 67 -11.69 -16.68 2.52
C ASN A 67 -10.80 -16.11 3.63
N PRO A 68 -10.65 -14.77 3.69
CA PRO A 68 -9.76 -14.16 4.68
C PRO A 68 -10.30 -14.32 6.11
N GLY A 69 -11.62 -14.42 6.26
CA GLY A 69 -12.29 -14.65 7.52
C GLY A 69 -12.28 -13.43 8.44
N ASP A 70 -11.90 -13.68 9.69
CA ASP A 70 -11.81 -12.72 10.77
C ASP A 70 -10.55 -11.84 10.65
N TYR A 71 -10.34 -10.90 11.57
CA TYR A 71 -9.07 -10.19 11.63
C TYR A 71 -8.68 -9.76 13.05
N ILE A 72 -7.42 -9.40 13.23
CA ILE A 72 -6.92 -8.73 14.43
C ILE A 72 -6.65 -7.25 14.13
N GLU A 73 -6.88 -6.37 15.12
CA GLU A 73 -6.41 -4.98 15.08
C GLU A 73 -5.17 -4.85 15.94
N LEU A 74 -4.12 -4.26 15.38
CA LEU A 74 -2.90 -3.96 16.10
C LEU A 74 -2.94 -2.54 16.66
N GLY A 75 -2.59 -2.38 17.95
CA GLY A 75 -2.56 -1.08 18.62
C GLY A 75 -3.97 -0.56 18.96
N THR A 76 -4.47 -0.85 20.16
CA THR A 76 -5.89 -0.64 20.49
C THR A 76 -6.31 0.82 20.75
N LYS A 77 -7.62 1.07 20.57
CA LYS A 77 -8.34 2.35 20.81
C LYS A 77 -8.45 2.78 22.29
N ASN A 78 -8.08 1.95 23.27
CA ASN A 78 -8.19 2.31 24.69
C ASN A 78 -7.06 3.23 25.17
N ALA A 79 -6.13 3.58 24.29
CA ALA A 79 -5.26 4.70 24.47
C ALA A 79 -6.03 6.03 24.35
N LYS A 80 -6.84 6.36 25.36
CA LYS A 80 -7.30 7.75 25.59
C LYS A 80 -6.14 8.74 25.76
N PHE A 81 -4.90 8.24 25.76
CA PHE A 81 -3.65 8.96 25.76
C PHE A 81 -2.68 8.18 24.90
N GLY A 82 -2.15 8.80 23.84
CA GLY A 82 -1.25 8.20 22.84
C GLY A 82 -0.31 7.12 23.39
N SER A 83 -0.75 5.87 23.32
CA SER A 83 -0.01 4.76 23.88
C SER A 83 1.13 4.44 22.92
N ASN A 84 2.36 4.61 23.37
CA ASN A 84 3.55 4.08 22.70
C ASN A 84 3.67 2.55 22.86
N LEU A 85 2.55 1.87 23.13
CA LEU A 85 2.55 0.43 23.35
C LEU A 85 2.56 -0.26 21.98
N LEU A 86 3.60 -1.04 21.78
CA LEU A 86 3.79 -1.91 20.64
C LEU A 86 2.88 -3.13 20.83
N GLY A 87 1.80 -3.27 20.08
CA GLY A 87 0.93 -4.43 20.05
C GLY A 87 1.14 -5.21 18.75
N GLY A 88 1.27 -6.53 18.85
CA GLY A 88 1.60 -7.35 17.71
C GLY A 88 1.39 -8.84 17.93
N VAL A 89 1.76 -9.60 16.90
CA VAL A 89 1.79 -11.05 16.89
C VAL A 89 3.12 -11.54 16.33
N GLN A 90 3.59 -12.69 16.78
CA GLN A 90 4.77 -13.33 16.23
C GLN A 90 4.59 -14.84 16.10
N ALA A 91 5.29 -15.42 15.14
CA ALA A 91 5.37 -16.86 14.91
C ALA A 91 6.75 -17.21 14.32
N GLN A 92 7.08 -18.50 14.28
CA GLN A 92 8.26 -18.99 13.56
C GLN A 92 7.86 -19.40 12.15
N ASN A 93 8.64 -19.02 11.15
CA ASN A 93 8.53 -19.57 9.79
C ASN A 93 9.13 -20.99 9.72
N ALA A 94 9.02 -21.66 8.57
CA ALA A 94 9.56 -23.00 8.36
C ALA A 94 11.09 -23.06 8.51
N GLN A 95 11.78 -21.93 8.34
CA GLN A 95 13.23 -21.78 8.53
C GLN A 95 13.61 -21.59 10.00
N GLY A 96 12.63 -21.45 10.91
CA GLY A 96 12.84 -21.26 12.35
C GLY A 96 13.13 -19.81 12.78
N GLU A 97 12.97 -18.87 11.86
CA GLU A 97 13.13 -17.43 12.10
C GLU A 97 11.88 -16.87 12.76
N THR A 98 12.06 -15.96 13.72
CA THR A 98 10.92 -15.28 14.34
C THR A 98 10.48 -14.16 13.42
N VAL A 99 9.23 -14.23 12.97
CA VAL A 99 8.57 -13.20 12.20
C VAL A 99 7.60 -12.48 13.14
N THR A 100 7.76 -11.17 13.28
CA THR A 100 6.95 -10.35 14.17
C THR A 100 6.20 -9.29 13.38
N PHE A 101 4.91 -9.12 13.65
CA PHE A 101 4.04 -8.11 13.04
C PHE A 101 3.48 -7.19 14.11
N THR A 102 3.64 -5.88 13.94
CA THR A 102 3.26 -4.88 14.95
C THR A 102 2.60 -3.65 14.33
N ASN A 103 1.90 -2.88 15.17
CA ASN A 103 1.49 -1.53 14.81
C ASN A 103 2.70 -0.59 14.76
N VAL A 104 2.58 0.52 14.04
CA VAL A 104 3.58 1.60 14.14
C VAL A 104 3.21 2.50 15.34
N THR A 105 4.13 2.66 16.28
CA THR A 105 3.89 3.41 17.52
C THR A 105 4.09 4.91 17.32
N GLN A 106 3.51 5.74 18.22
CA GLN A 106 3.58 7.21 18.07
C GLN A 106 4.99 7.77 18.06
N ASN A 107 5.91 7.20 18.84
CA ASN A 107 7.31 7.59 18.84
C ASN A 107 7.98 7.36 17.47
N ILE A 108 7.51 6.39 16.69
CA ILE A 108 8.03 6.11 15.35
C ILE A 108 7.40 7.06 14.33
N TYR A 109 6.07 7.06 14.19
CA TYR A 109 5.43 7.83 13.11
C TYR A 109 5.40 9.34 13.34
N LYS A 110 5.78 9.83 14.52
CA LYS A 110 6.02 11.27 14.76
C LYS A 110 7.45 11.70 14.43
N SER A 111 8.37 10.77 14.19
CA SER A 111 9.71 11.11 13.71
C SER A 111 9.64 11.65 12.28
N ILE A 112 10.47 12.65 11.98
CA ILE A 112 10.53 13.27 10.64
C ILE A 112 10.95 12.22 9.60
N ASP A 113 12.01 11.46 9.90
CA ASP A 113 12.56 10.45 8.98
C ASP A 113 11.51 9.41 8.57
N TRP A 114 10.75 8.86 9.54
CA TRP A 114 9.70 7.88 9.19
C TRP A 114 8.57 8.52 8.38
N ARG A 115 8.18 9.76 8.72
CA ARG A 115 7.10 10.46 8.01
C ARG A 115 7.45 10.78 6.57
N ASP A 116 8.66 11.27 6.33
CA ASP A 116 9.10 11.68 5.00
C ASP A 116 9.50 10.50 4.10
N GLU A 117 9.76 9.32 4.68
CA GLU A 117 10.04 8.10 3.93
C GLU A 117 8.78 7.23 3.83
N VAL A 118 8.42 6.52 4.90
CA VAL A 118 7.35 5.51 4.91
C VAL A 118 5.97 6.17 4.81
N GLY A 119 5.73 7.16 5.67
CA GLY A 119 4.42 7.82 5.73
C GLY A 119 4.09 8.58 4.44
N ARG A 120 5.10 9.16 3.80
CA ARG A 120 4.98 9.87 2.53
C ARG A 120 4.76 8.89 1.37
N ALA A 121 5.49 7.79 1.33
CA ALA A 121 5.31 6.78 0.29
C ALA A 121 3.88 6.20 0.32
N TRP A 122 3.39 5.81 1.50
CA TRP A 122 2.00 5.38 1.64
C TRP A 122 1.02 6.46 1.15
N PHE A 123 1.22 7.72 1.55
CA PHE A 123 0.32 8.80 1.13
C PHE A 123 0.35 9.04 -0.38
N SER A 124 1.54 8.94 -1.00
CA SER A 124 1.71 9.06 -2.45
C SER A 124 0.89 8.00 -3.18
N ASP A 125 0.92 6.75 -2.74
CA ASP A 125 0.13 5.67 -3.36
C ASP A 125 -1.39 5.93 -3.26
N ALA A 126 -1.86 6.39 -2.10
CA ALA A 126 -3.26 6.79 -1.93
C ALA A 126 -3.61 7.98 -2.84
N TRP A 127 -2.69 8.94 -2.95
CA TRP A 127 -2.87 10.13 -3.76
C TRP A 127 -2.90 9.81 -5.26
N GLU A 128 -2.05 8.89 -5.73
CA GLU A 128 -2.05 8.42 -7.10
C GLU A 128 -3.37 7.73 -7.47
N GLN A 129 -3.87 6.86 -6.59
CA GLN A 129 -5.21 6.28 -6.75
C GLN A 129 -6.31 7.34 -6.77
N ALA A 130 -6.22 8.34 -5.88
CA ALA A 130 -7.15 9.46 -5.87
C ALA A 130 -7.10 10.25 -7.19
N MET A 131 -5.92 10.50 -7.73
CA MET A 131 -5.75 11.17 -9.02
C MET A 131 -6.37 10.34 -10.16
N GLU A 132 -6.20 9.02 -10.16
CA GLU A 132 -6.81 8.15 -11.17
C GLU A 132 -8.34 8.16 -11.08
N LYS A 133 -8.91 7.94 -9.89
CA LYS A 133 -10.36 7.83 -9.69
C LYS A 133 -11.09 9.17 -9.74
N ASN A 134 -10.46 10.22 -9.20
CA ASN A 134 -11.09 11.51 -8.94
C ASN A 134 -10.50 12.66 -9.77
N SER A 135 -9.70 12.39 -10.81
CA SER A 135 -9.15 13.43 -11.71
C SER A 135 -10.21 14.39 -12.27
N HIS A 136 -11.45 13.91 -12.46
CA HIS A 136 -12.59 14.70 -12.92
C HIS A 136 -13.15 15.66 -11.85
N ILE A 137 -12.85 15.44 -10.57
CA ILE A 137 -13.16 16.35 -9.48
C ILE A 137 -12.09 17.44 -9.50
N GLY A 138 -12.46 18.66 -9.94
CA GLY A 138 -11.54 19.80 -10.04
C GLY A 138 -10.77 20.16 -8.76
N LEU A 139 -11.12 19.55 -7.63
CA LEU A 139 -10.39 19.61 -6.36
C LEU A 139 -9.06 18.86 -6.39
N VAL A 140 -9.00 17.68 -7.02
CA VAL A 140 -7.83 16.78 -7.02
C VAL A 140 -6.90 17.12 -8.19
N SER A 141 -7.45 17.37 -9.39
CA SER A 141 -6.67 17.68 -10.60
C SER A 141 -5.97 19.05 -10.62
N SER A 142 -6.26 19.94 -9.68
CA SER A 142 -5.67 21.29 -9.61
C SER A 142 -4.74 21.53 -8.42
N ARG A 143 -4.50 20.52 -7.58
CA ARG A 143 -3.85 20.70 -6.27
C ARG A 143 -2.59 19.87 -6.10
N ASN A 144 -1.68 20.43 -5.32
CA ASN A 144 -0.38 19.88 -4.99
C ASN A 144 -0.53 18.80 -3.90
N GLU A 145 -0.09 17.57 -4.17
CA GLU A 145 -0.02 16.45 -3.21
C GLU A 145 0.57 16.90 -1.86
N SER A 146 1.59 17.76 -1.88
CA SER A 146 2.24 18.28 -0.67
C SER A 146 1.30 19.05 0.26
N LEU A 147 0.32 19.77 -0.30
CA LEU A 147 -0.70 20.46 0.49
C LEU A 147 -1.58 19.43 1.21
N PHE A 148 -2.04 18.41 0.49
CA PHE A 148 -2.90 17.38 1.08
C PHE A 148 -2.16 16.51 2.07
N TYR A 149 -0.90 16.19 1.81
CA TYR A 149 -0.03 15.52 2.77
C TYR A 149 0.11 16.33 4.07
N SER A 150 0.26 17.67 3.97
CA SER A 150 0.29 18.54 5.16
C SER A 150 -1.00 18.45 5.96
N ILE A 151 -2.16 18.56 5.29
CA ILE A 151 -3.47 18.45 5.95
C ILE A 151 -3.64 17.04 6.56
N PHE A 152 -3.25 15.99 5.83
CA PHE A 152 -3.29 14.61 6.30
C PHE A 152 -2.49 14.44 7.60
N VAL A 153 -1.29 15.02 7.68
CA VAL A 153 -0.50 15.01 8.92
C VAL A 153 -1.22 15.77 10.03
N ASP A 154 -1.69 17.00 9.76
CA ASP A 154 -2.27 17.90 10.76
C ASP A 154 -3.58 17.34 11.34
N GLU A 155 -4.34 16.58 10.54
CA GLU A 155 -5.58 15.89 10.94
C GLU A 155 -5.32 14.53 11.62
N GLY A 156 -4.05 14.20 11.91
CA GLY A 156 -3.69 12.96 12.60
C GLY A 156 -3.82 11.72 11.72
N GLY A 157 -3.64 11.84 10.41
CA GLY A 157 -3.75 10.72 9.47
C GLY A 157 -2.88 9.52 9.83
N PHE A 158 -1.69 9.74 10.39
CA PHE A 158 -0.87 8.64 10.88
C PHE A 158 -1.48 7.90 12.08
N ASP A 159 -2.22 8.56 12.98
CA ASP A 159 -2.93 7.88 14.07
C ASP A 159 -4.02 6.90 13.56
N ILE A 160 -4.48 7.11 12.33
CA ILE A 160 -5.53 6.35 11.65
C ILE A 160 -4.93 5.14 10.92
N ILE A 161 -3.86 5.35 10.15
CA ILE A 161 -3.34 4.34 9.21
C ILE A 161 -2.30 3.41 9.84
N THR A 162 -1.72 3.76 10.99
CA THR A 162 -0.67 2.97 11.68
C THR A 162 -1.19 1.92 12.65
N LYS A 163 -2.52 1.71 12.65
CA LYS A 163 -3.23 0.66 13.40
C LYS A 163 -3.80 -0.34 12.39
N PRO A 164 -2.92 -1.14 11.77
CA PRO A 164 -3.32 -2.05 10.71
C PRO A 164 -4.17 -3.18 11.27
N ASN A 165 -4.93 -3.79 10.38
CA ASN A 165 -5.68 -5.00 10.67
C ASN A 165 -5.13 -6.15 9.83
N ILE A 166 -4.90 -7.30 10.45
CA ILE A 166 -4.36 -8.49 9.77
C ILE A 166 -5.44 -9.58 9.79
N SER A 167 -5.80 -10.08 8.61
CA SER A 167 -6.79 -11.15 8.43
C SER A 167 -6.14 -12.54 8.46
N TYR A 168 -5.03 -12.73 7.76
CA TYR A 168 -4.28 -13.99 7.77
C TYR A 168 -2.79 -13.77 7.56
N ILE A 169 -2.00 -14.78 7.94
CA ILE A 169 -0.57 -14.83 7.66
C ILE A 169 -0.23 -16.24 7.22
N ASN A 170 0.17 -16.36 5.96
CA ASN A 170 0.48 -17.63 5.31
C ASN A 170 1.95 -17.67 4.89
N GLU A 171 2.48 -18.88 4.79
CA GLU A 171 3.85 -19.12 4.32
C GLU A 171 3.80 -19.84 2.98
N VAL A 172 4.46 -19.26 1.97
CA VAL A 172 4.41 -19.74 0.58
C VAL A 172 5.83 -19.84 0.06
N GLY A 173 6.40 -21.04 0.13
CA GLY A 173 7.83 -21.20 -0.15
C GLY A 173 8.66 -20.48 0.91
N ASP A 174 9.48 -19.52 0.49
CA ASP A 174 10.31 -18.69 1.38
C ASP A 174 9.68 -17.30 1.66
N ASP A 175 8.48 -17.06 1.13
CA ASP A 175 7.77 -15.80 1.27
C ASP A 175 6.69 -15.89 2.34
N ILE A 176 6.44 -14.75 2.99
CA ILE A 176 5.31 -14.60 3.90
C ILE A 176 4.24 -13.76 3.22
N VAL A 177 3.03 -14.30 3.13
CA VAL A 177 1.87 -13.64 2.54
C VAL A 177 0.95 -13.16 3.66
N VAL A 178 0.69 -11.86 3.69
CA VAL A 178 -0.11 -11.22 4.74
C VAL A 178 -1.40 -10.67 4.14
N GLY A 179 -2.52 -11.14 4.66
CA GLY A 179 -3.84 -10.56 4.43
C GLY A 179 -4.08 -9.38 5.37
N LEU A 180 -4.57 -8.27 4.83
CA LEU A 180 -4.85 -7.05 5.56
C LEU A 180 -6.31 -6.64 5.38
N ALA A 181 -7.02 -6.41 6.48
CA ALA A 181 -8.37 -5.85 6.45
C ALA A 181 -8.30 -4.31 6.37
N GLY A 182 -8.39 -3.77 5.15
CA GLY A 182 -8.27 -2.34 4.84
C GLY A 182 -9.58 -1.67 4.47
N ASP A 183 -9.52 -0.38 4.17
CA ASP A 183 -10.69 0.44 3.82
C ASP A 183 -10.99 0.34 2.32
N LEU A 184 -12.24 0.06 1.96
CA LEU A 184 -12.72 0.18 0.58
C LEU A 184 -12.98 1.64 0.16
N ASN A 185 -13.11 2.53 1.15
CA ASN A 185 -13.16 3.96 0.96
C ASN A 185 -12.38 4.67 2.08
N LEU A 186 -11.13 5.02 1.80
CA LEU A 186 -10.26 5.70 2.75
C LEU A 186 -10.78 7.09 3.14
N GLY A 187 -11.50 7.77 2.26
CA GLY A 187 -12.11 9.08 2.51
C GLY A 187 -13.04 9.09 3.73
N ASP A 188 -13.71 7.98 4.03
CA ASP A 188 -14.62 7.83 5.16
C ASP A 188 -13.90 7.85 6.52
N ARG A 189 -12.58 7.65 6.52
CA ARG A 189 -11.75 7.70 7.74
C ARG A 189 -11.47 9.13 8.21
N PHE A 190 -11.69 10.13 7.36
CA PHE A 190 -11.35 11.52 7.65
C PHE A 190 -12.61 12.37 7.82
N SER A 191 -12.68 13.12 8.91
CA SER A 191 -13.74 14.11 9.13
C SER A 191 -13.48 15.43 8.39
N HIS A 192 -12.22 15.69 8.02
CA HIS A 192 -11.86 16.91 7.31
C HIS A 192 -12.35 16.85 5.86
N PRO A 193 -13.24 17.76 5.43
CA PRO A 193 -13.99 17.60 4.18
C PRO A 193 -13.09 17.60 2.93
N PHE A 194 -11.97 18.30 2.97
CA PHE A 194 -11.02 18.28 1.86
C PHE A 194 -10.29 16.94 1.75
N LEU A 195 -9.88 16.33 2.87
CA LEU A 195 -9.21 15.03 2.84
C LEU A 195 -10.18 13.93 2.49
N SER A 196 -11.36 13.95 3.12
CA SER A 196 -12.43 12.99 2.87
C SER A 196 -12.81 12.99 1.39
N GLY A 197 -13.05 14.16 0.79
CA GLY A 197 -13.39 14.24 -0.63
C GLY A 197 -12.22 13.96 -1.58
N ALA A 198 -10.97 14.22 -1.19
CA ALA A 198 -9.82 13.90 -2.03
C ALA A 198 -9.54 12.40 -2.07
N LEU A 199 -9.69 11.71 -0.93
CA LEU A 199 -9.44 10.28 -0.77
C LEU A 199 -10.72 9.44 -0.94
N ASP A 200 -11.81 10.03 -1.42
CA ASP A 200 -13.06 9.32 -1.67
C ASP A 200 -12.86 8.22 -2.72
N GLY A 201 -13.32 7.01 -2.41
CA GLY A 201 -13.15 5.82 -3.24
C GLY A 201 -11.71 5.28 -3.32
N VAL A 202 -10.75 5.86 -2.60
CA VAL A 202 -9.39 5.28 -2.50
C VAL A 202 -9.46 4.01 -1.67
N GLN A 203 -8.88 2.93 -2.18
CA GLN A 203 -8.88 1.62 -1.54
C GLN A 203 -7.48 1.35 -1.01
N MET A 204 -7.35 1.15 0.30
CA MET A 204 -6.03 0.95 0.88
C MET A 204 -6.06 0.26 2.24
N SER A 205 -5.05 -0.56 2.51
CA SER A 205 -4.75 -1.04 3.85
C SER A 205 -4.04 0.04 4.69
N GLY A 206 -4.07 -0.16 6.01
CA GLY A 206 -3.13 0.52 6.91
C GLY A 206 -1.68 0.06 6.71
N ILE A 207 -0.75 0.77 7.36
CA ILE A 207 0.66 0.42 7.43
C ILE A 207 0.87 -0.49 8.64
N PHE A 208 1.49 -1.64 8.42
CA PHE A 208 2.02 -2.46 9.49
C PHE A 208 3.54 -2.44 9.49
N ALA A 209 4.12 -2.62 10.68
CA ALA A 209 5.52 -2.90 10.83
C ALA A 209 5.72 -4.41 10.92
N TYR A 210 6.81 -4.90 10.35
CA TYR A 210 7.21 -6.28 10.52
C TYR A 210 8.72 -6.37 10.74
N ASP A 211 9.12 -7.37 11.52
CA ASP A 211 10.51 -7.70 11.81
C ASP A 211 10.76 -9.15 11.43
N ILE A 212 11.77 -9.34 10.58
CA ILE A 212 12.36 -10.65 10.30
C ILE A 212 13.85 -10.49 10.59
N ASN A 213 14.36 -11.23 11.56
CA ASN A 213 15.78 -11.22 11.94
C ASN A 213 16.32 -9.87 12.47
N GLY A 214 15.49 -9.01 13.07
CA GLY A 214 15.95 -7.75 13.69
C GLY A 214 16.00 -6.54 12.77
N ASP A 215 15.44 -6.64 11.55
CA ASP A 215 15.23 -5.53 10.63
C ASP A 215 13.77 -5.04 10.66
N ASP A 216 13.53 -3.87 11.26
CA ASP A 216 12.23 -3.18 11.20
C ASP A 216 11.91 -2.74 9.76
N ARG A 217 10.83 -3.29 9.21
CA ARG A 217 10.32 -2.97 7.88
C ARG A 217 8.85 -2.56 7.95
N TYR A 218 8.35 -1.95 6.87
CA TYR A 218 6.97 -1.48 6.79
C TYR A 218 6.36 -1.89 5.46
N ALA A 219 5.08 -2.22 5.48
CA ALA A 219 4.34 -2.56 4.28
C ALA A 219 2.86 -2.18 4.37
N TRP A 220 2.23 -2.08 3.19
CA TRP A 220 0.82 -1.83 2.96
C TRP A 220 0.44 -2.33 1.57
N SER A 221 -0.85 -2.32 1.25
CA SER A 221 -1.36 -2.69 -0.07
C SER A 221 -2.55 -1.85 -0.48
N SER A 222 -2.64 -1.56 -1.77
CA SER A 222 -3.73 -0.86 -2.45
C SER A 222 -4.60 -1.79 -3.29
N VAL A 223 -4.27 -3.08 -3.34
CA VAL A 223 -4.94 -4.07 -4.19
C VAL A 223 -5.93 -4.88 -3.38
N VAL A 224 -7.22 -4.70 -3.66
CA VAL A 224 -8.29 -5.51 -3.06
C VAL A 224 -8.33 -6.88 -3.73
N THR A 225 -8.26 -7.93 -2.93
CA THR A 225 -8.40 -9.32 -3.37
C THR A 225 -9.84 -9.82 -3.22
N THR A 226 -10.46 -9.53 -2.08
CA THR A 226 -11.83 -9.95 -1.72
C THR A 226 -12.48 -8.90 -0.82
N GLU A 227 -13.75 -8.60 -1.00
CA GLU A 227 -14.51 -7.74 -0.07
C GLU A 227 -14.96 -8.54 1.17
N LEU A 228 -14.71 -8.00 2.36
CA LEU A 228 -15.11 -8.61 3.64
C LEU A 228 -16.45 -8.04 4.15
N SER A 229 -16.72 -6.79 3.82
CA SER A 229 -17.99 -6.10 4.05
C SER A 229 -18.16 -4.97 3.02
N SER A 230 -19.21 -4.16 3.14
CA SER A 230 -19.38 -2.97 2.30
C SER A 230 -18.33 -1.88 2.53
N GLU A 231 -17.58 -1.95 3.64
CA GLU A 231 -16.60 -0.93 4.04
C GLU A 231 -15.17 -1.47 4.09
N ILE A 232 -15.01 -2.80 4.24
CA ILE A 232 -13.72 -3.44 4.49
C ILE A 232 -13.38 -4.42 3.38
N GLY A 233 -12.18 -4.28 2.82
CA GLY A 233 -11.60 -5.20 1.84
C GLY A 233 -10.43 -5.98 2.43
N ASN A 234 -10.16 -7.16 1.89
CA ASN A 234 -8.91 -7.86 2.09
C ASN A 234 -7.90 -7.42 1.04
N PHE A 235 -6.74 -6.98 1.51
CA PHE A 235 -5.60 -6.59 0.72
C PHE A 235 -4.47 -7.57 0.99
N GLU A 236 -3.61 -7.82 0.01
CA GLU A 236 -2.51 -8.78 0.18
C GLU A 236 -1.16 -8.10 0.00
N VAL A 237 -0.20 -8.50 0.83
CA VAL A 237 1.21 -8.14 0.75
C VAL A 237 2.03 -9.42 0.75
N VAL A 238 2.97 -9.54 -0.19
CA VAL A 238 4.02 -10.57 -0.16
C VAL A 238 5.29 -9.96 0.41
N LEU A 239 5.84 -10.61 1.42
CA LEU A 239 7.10 -10.25 2.04
C LEU A 239 8.17 -11.19 1.49
N GLU A 240 8.84 -10.74 0.42
CA GLU A 240 9.89 -11.50 -0.23
C GLU A 240 11.10 -11.69 0.69
N GLY A 241 11.53 -12.94 0.84
CA GLY A 241 12.81 -13.30 1.43
C GLY A 241 12.89 -13.16 2.95
N ALA A 242 12.22 -14.06 3.69
CA ALA A 242 12.70 -14.38 5.04
C ALA A 242 14.17 -14.88 4.99
N ALA A 243 14.55 -15.53 3.89
CA ALA A 243 15.93 -15.82 3.53
C ALA A 243 16.50 -14.81 2.51
N ASN A 244 16.92 -13.63 2.99
CA ASN A 244 18.15 -12.96 2.56
C ASN A 244 18.33 -11.69 3.39
N GLY A 245 19.06 -11.81 4.50
CA GLY A 245 19.81 -10.67 5.00
C GLY A 245 20.66 -10.14 3.85
N TYR A 246 20.43 -8.89 3.46
CA TYR A 246 21.20 -8.21 2.43
C TYR A 246 22.69 -8.25 2.81
N VAL A 247 23.41 -9.25 2.33
CA VAL A 247 24.84 -9.11 2.08
C VAL A 247 24.89 -8.02 1.02
N SER A 248 25.40 -6.86 1.44
CA SER A 248 25.82 -5.83 0.50
C SER A 248 26.81 -6.51 -0.44
N GLU A 249 26.40 -6.83 -1.67
CA GLU A 249 27.36 -7.08 -2.73
C GLU A 249 28.06 -5.74 -2.96
N GLU A 250 29.13 -5.51 -2.20
CA GLU A 250 30.27 -4.77 -2.72
C GLU A 250 30.61 -5.44 -4.04
N VAL A 251 30.32 -4.73 -5.14
CA VAL A 251 30.69 -5.11 -6.51
C VAL A 251 32.14 -5.62 -6.46
N PRO A 252 32.40 -6.93 -6.67
CA PRO A 252 33.77 -7.36 -6.75
C PRO A 252 34.35 -6.71 -8.01
N GLU A 253 35.39 -5.90 -7.84
CA GLU A 253 36.13 -5.37 -8.97
C GLU A 253 36.51 -6.52 -9.91
N THR A 254 36.07 -6.41 -11.16
CA THR A 254 36.31 -7.38 -12.20
C THR A 254 37.82 -7.51 -12.44
N SER A 255 38.43 -8.54 -11.84
CA SER A 255 39.74 -9.01 -12.28
C SER A 255 39.52 -9.85 -13.55
N SER A 256 40.19 -9.43 -14.61
CA SER A 256 40.09 -9.97 -15.96
C SER A 256 40.45 -11.46 -15.96
N VAL A 257 39.51 -12.31 -16.36
CA VAL A 257 39.77 -13.73 -16.64
C VAL A 257 40.10 -13.86 -18.13
N GLU A 258 41.30 -14.36 -18.44
CA GLU A 258 41.72 -14.61 -19.81
C GLU A 258 40.89 -15.72 -20.47
N VAL A 259 40.46 -15.45 -21.70
CA VAL A 259 39.66 -16.35 -22.54
C VAL A 259 40.56 -17.45 -23.11
N PRO A 260 40.26 -18.74 -22.94
CA PRO A 260 40.97 -19.78 -23.68
C PRO A 260 40.45 -19.85 -25.12
N GLU A 261 41.37 -19.93 -26.09
CA GLU A 261 41.04 -20.06 -27.51
C GLU A 261 40.30 -21.37 -27.81
N THR A 262 39.22 -21.28 -28.59
CA THR A 262 38.44 -22.43 -29.04
C THR A 262 38.98 -22.95 -30.38
N SER A 263 39.24 -24.25 -30.44
CA SER A 263 39.60 -24.96 -31.68
C SER A 263 38.33 -25.24 -32.50
N SER A 264 38.39 -24.99 -33.81
CA SER A 264 37.29 -25.11 -34.76
C SER A 264 36.78 -26.55 -34.95
N VAL A 265 35.46 -26.70 -34.96
CA VAL A 265 34.74 -27.92 -35.38
C VAL A 265 34.15 -27.66 -36.77
N GLU A 266 34.47 -28.51 -37.75
CA GLU A 266 33.96 -28.39 -39.11
C GLU A 266 32.48 -28.81 -39.21
N VAL A 267 31.73 -28.02 -39.99
CA VAL A 267 30.30 -28.19 -40.28
C VAL A 267 30.16 -28.95 -41.62
N PRO A 268 29.35 -30.01 -41.73
CA PRO A 268 29.06 -30.59 -43.03
C PRO A 268 28.01 -29.76 -43.78
N GLU A 269 28.27 -29.51 -45.06
CA GLU A 269 27.38 -28.76 -45.95
C GLU A 269 26.06 -29.49 -46.18
N THR A 270 24.96 -28.75 -46.18
CA THR A 270 23.66 -29.23 -46.68
C THR A 270 23.19 -28.35 -47.82
N SER A 271 22.85 -29.04 -48.90
CA SER A 271 22.42 -28.54 -50.20
C SER A 271 21.05 -27.86 -50.17
N SER A 272 20.95 -26.83 -51.01
CA SER A 272 19.84 -25.90 -51.24
C SER A 272 18.49 -26.57 -51.52
N VAL A 273 17.42 -26.03 -50.94
CA VAL A 273 16.03 -26.30 -51.33
C VAL A 273 15.42 -24.99 -51.85
N GLU A 274 14.86 -25.04 -53.06
CA GLU A 274 14.33 -23.88 -53.78
C GLU A 274 13.04 -23.30 -53.15
N VAL A 275 12.96 -21.97 -53.23
CA VAL A 275 11.85 -21.12 -52.74
C VAL A 275 10.77 -21.05 -53.82
N PRO A 276 9.47 -21.26 -53.50
CA PRO A 276 8.41 -20.86 -54.41
C PRO A 276 8.12 -19.36 -54.25
N GLU A 277 8.15 -18.63 -55.37
CA GLU A 277 7.74 -17.23 -55.45
C GLU A 277 6.25 -17.06 -55.13
N THR A 278 5.93 -16.04 -54.33
CA THR A 278 4.54 -15.61 -54.12
C THR A 278 4.37 -14.17 -54.62
N SER A 279 3.32 -14.03 -55.43
CA SER A 279 2.96 -12.85 -56.18
C SER A 279 2.58 -11.66 -55.30
N SER A 280 2.98 -10.46 -55.71
CA SER A 280 2.66 -9.17 -55.11
C SER A 280 1.15 -8.92 -55.04
N VAL A 281 0.66 -8.55 -53.86
CA VAL A 281 -0.70 -8.05 -53.62
C VAL A 281 -0.66 -6.51 -53.70
N GLU A 282 -1.49 -5.93 -54.57
CA GLU A 282 -1.61 -4.48 -54.73
C GLU A 282 -2.33 -3.82 -53.55
N VAL A 283 -1.79 -2.68 -53.10
CA VAL A 283 -2.34 -1.82 -52.05
C VAL A 283 -3.32 -0.83 -52.69
N PRO A 284 -4.57 -0.72 -52.22
CA PRO A 284 -5.45 0.34 -52.71
C PRO A 284 -5.09 1.68 -52.05
N GLU A 285 -4.93 2.72 -52.85
CA GLU A 285 -4.75 4.10 -52.38
C GLU A 285 -6.04 4.64 -51.76
N THR A 286 -5.96 5.20 -50.55
CA THR A 286 -7.07 5.91 -49.90
C THR A 286 -6.91 7.41 -50.08
N SER A 287 -7.93 8.02 -50.68
CA SER A 287 -8.05 9.46 -50.94
C SER A 287 -8.11 10.28 -49.65
N SER A 288 -7.43 11.43 -49.65
CA SER A 288 -7.38 12.42 -48.58
C SER A 288 -8.75 13.08 -48.34
N VAL A 289 -9.15 13.14 -47.07
CA VAL A 289 -10.33 13.88 -46.58
C VAL A 289 -9.86 15.26 -46.08
N GLU A 290 -10.43 16.35 -46.61
CA GLU A 290 -10.13 17.71 -46.17
C GLU A 290 -10.66 17.99 -44.75
N VAL A 291 -9.81 18.63 -43.94
CA VAL A 291 -10.11 19.06 -42.56
C VAL A 291 -10.68 20.49 -42.62
N PRO A 292 -11.80 20.81 -41.94
CA PRO A 292 -12.26 22.19 -41.84
C PRO A 292 -11.39 22.97 -40.83
N GLU A 293 -10.90 24.14 -41.24
CA GLU A 293 -10.23 25.10 -40.35
C GLU A 293 -11.22 25.73 -39.36
N TYR A 294 -10.92 25.66 -38.07
CA TYR A 294 -11.60 26.43 -37.01
C TYR A 294 -10.75 27.65 -36.65
N SER A 295 -11.37 28.84 -36.67
CA SER A 295 -10.78 30.08 -36.15
C SER A 295 -10.76 30.07 -34.62
N PRO A 296 -9.70 30.55 -33.94
CA PRO A 296 -9.69 30.69 -32.49
C PRO A 296 -10.52 31.90 -32.04
N GLU A 297 -11.49 31.68 -31.17
CA GLU A 297 -12.15 32.73 -30.39
C GLU A 297 -11.26 33.14 -29.19
N ASP A 298 -11.21 34.46 -28.93
CA ASP A 298 -10.41 35.11 -27.89
C ASP A 298 -10.70 34.57 -26.47
N ILE A 299 -9.64 34.16 -25.77
CA ILE A 299 -9.67 33.74 -24.36
C ILE A 299 -9.44 34.98 -23.48
N PRO A 300 -10.34 35.33 -22.55
CA PRO A 300 -10.06 36.40 -21.58
C PRO A 300 -9.11 35.92 -20.48
N GLU A 301 -8.10 36.75 -20.16
CA GLU A 301 -7.09 36.48 -19.15
C GLU A 301 -7.68 36.34 -17.71
N PRO A 302 -7.16 35.42 -16.87
CA PRO A 302 -7.65 35.24 -15.50
C PRO A 302 -7.02 36.27 -14.56
N SER A 303 -7.67 37.41 -14.37
CA SER A 303 -7.35 38.33 -13.27
C SER A 303 -8.59 39.04 -12.78
N THR A 304 -9.37 38.38 -11.92
CA THR A 304 -10.34 39.05 -11.01
C THR A 304 -10.97 38.14 -9.94
N VAL A 305 -10.79 36.81 -9.97
CA VAL A 305 -11.50 35.91 -9.04
C VAL A 305 -10.83 35.78 -7.65
N LEU A 306 -9.58 36.22 -7.47
CA LEU A 306 -8.90 36.20 -6.15
C LEU A 306 -9.36 37.32 -5.19
N GLY A 307 -10.30 38.19 -5.60
CA GLY A 307 -10.74 39.35 -4.82
C GLY A 307 -11.95 39.17 -3.89
N LEU A 308 -12.59 38.00 -3.83
CA LEU A 308 -13.91 37.86 -3.17
C LEU A 308 -14.03 36.84 -2.02
N ILE A 309 -12.93 36.24 -1.54
CA ILE A 309 -12.98 35.35 -0.36
C ILE A 309 -12.10 35.91 0.78
N ALA A 310 -12.32 37.18 1.12
CA ALA A 310 -11.78 37.82 2.31
C ALA A 310 -12.88 38.41 3.23
N ILE A 311 -14.16 38.05 3.02
CA ILE A 311 -15.31 38.59 3.78
C ILE A 311 -16.19 37.46 4.33
N GLY A 312 -15.58 36.42 4.93
CA GLY A 312 -16.30 35.33 5.59
C GLY A 312 -15.81 34.99 7.00
N GLY A 313 -14.69 35.57 7.43
CA GLY A 313 -14.06 35.26 8.72
C GLY A 313 -14.12 36.40 9.72
N LEU A 314 -15.31 36.87 10.12
CA LEU A 314 -15.40 37.75 11.31
C LEU A 314 -16.83 37.94 11.91
N VAL A 315 -17.63 36.90 12.17
CA VAL A 315 -18.77 37.06 13.12
C VAL A 315 -19.09 35.75 13.85
N ALA A 316 -18.35 35.42 14.90
CA ALA A 316 -18.83 34.51 15.94
C ALA A 316 -18.07 34.72 17.25
N ALA A 317 -18.16 35.92 17.81
CA ALA A 317 -17.81 36.16 19.20
C ALA A 317 -18.79 37.15 19.82
N THR A 318 -19.22 36.83 21.04
CA THR A 318 -20.10 37.59 21.94
C THR A 318 -21.61 37.54 21.68
N LYS A 319 -22.31 36.68 22.43
CA LYS A 319 -23.24 37.09 23.52
C LYS A 319 -24.05 35.90 24.03
N ARG A 320 -23.70 35.38 25.21
CA ARG A 320 -24.69 34.80 26.11
C ARG A 320 -24.29 35.07 27.56
N LYS A 321 -24.63 36.27 28.04
CA LYS A 321 -24.80 36.57 29.46
C LYS A 321 -25.88 37.65 29.59
N LEU A 322 -26.86 37.37 30.47
CA LEU A 322 -27.96 38.23 30.95
C LEU A 322 -29.09 38.42 29.93
N GLN A 323 -30.38 38.18 30.20
CA GLN A 323 -31.23 38.22 31.41
C GLN A 323 -32.35 37.16 31.25
N LYS A 324 -32.92 36.49 32.25
CA LYS A 324 -33.37 36.88 33.59
C LYS A 324 -33.10 35.74 34.58
#